data_AF-Q7QGW6-F1
#
_entry.id   AF-Q7QGW6-F1
#
_cell.length_a   1.000
_cell.length_b   1.000
_cell.length_c   1.000
_cell.angle_alpha   90.00
_cell.angle_beta   90.00
_cell.angle_gamma   90.00
#
_symmetry.space_group_name_H-M   'P 1'
#
loop_
_entity.id
_entity.type
_entity.pdbx_description
1 polymer ?
#
loop_
_entity_poly.entity_id
_entity_poly.type
_entity_poly.pdbx_seq_one_letter_code
_entity_poly.pdbx_strand_id
1 'polypeptide(L)'
;MMNQGVNNIGGCGMVVGGPSGFLPADPIHVMRSGQVRKDVRVMAGATKHDGTFMVTGLYDILAAMELINSKQSNQYDLIDTANRMFGIDEHSGALAGYEIESLFTEQQLESGNFTQLMAGVIDIAGTIVIKASVLRDVQNNARYSEKETYLYSFDYQGEH
;
A
#
# COMPACT_ATOMS: atom_id res chain seq x y z
N MET A 1 6.21 -28.57 -23.43
CA MET A 1 6.16 -27.50 -22.41
C MET A 1 4.74 -27.45 -21.87
N MET A 2 4.56 -27.68 -20.57
CA MET A 2 3.27 -27.56 -19.91
C MET A 2 2.92 -26.06 -19.82
N ASN A 3 1.79 -25.66 -20.40
CA ASN A 3 1.26 -24.30 -20.25
C ASN A 3 0.80 -24.11 -18.81
N GLN A 4 1.65 -23.52 -17.98
CA GLN A 4 1.26 -23.05 -16.66
C GLN A 4 0.39 -21.80 -16.85
N GLY A 5 -0.80 -21.79 -16.26
CA GLY A 5 -1.78 -20.71 -16.42
C GLY A 5 -1.35 -19.40 -15.75
N VAL A 6 -2.21 -18.37 -15.88
CA VAL A 6 -2.02 -17.00 -15.34
C VAL A 6 -1.68 -16.97 -13.84
N ASN A 7 -2.11 -17.99 -13.09
CA ASN A 7 -1.85 -18.14 -11.65
C ASN A 7 -0.39 -18.50 -11.29
N ASN A 8 0.48 -18.78 -12.27
CA ASN A 8 1.90 -19.09 -12.07
C ASN A 8 2.85 -18.03 -12.65
N ILE A 9 2.32 -16.93 -13.20
CA ILE A 9 3.15 -15.80 -13.64
C ILE A 9 3.29 -14.86 -12.45
N GLY A 10 4.39 -15.00 -11.70
CA GLY A 10 4.79 -14.01 -10.70
C GLY A 10 5.20 -12.71 -11.39
N GLY A 11 4.27 -11.75 -11.48
CA GLY A 11 4.52 -10.34 -11.79
C GLY A 11 5.10 -10.02 -13.17
N CYS A 12 4.27 -9.51 -14.08
CA CYS A 12 4.74 -8.77 -15.26
C CYS A 12 5.14 -7.34 -14.86
N GLY A 13 6.23 -7.21 -14.09
CA GLY A 13 6.70 -5.93 -13.53
C GLY A 13 8.01 -5.44 -14.16
N MET A 14 8.41 -4.22 -13.81
CA MET A 14 9.77 -3.73 -14.07
C MET A 14 10.77 -4.56 -13.26
N VAL A 15 11.86 -4.99 -13.89
CA VAL A 15 12.90 -5.82 -13.25
C VAL A 15 14.21 -5.05 -13.19
N VAL A 16 14.77 -4.91 -11.98
CA VAL A 16 16.11 -4.34 -11.79
C VAL A 16 17.14 -5.25 -12.46
N GLY A 17 18.00 -4.68 -13.30
CA GLY A 17 19.00 -5.44 -14.06
C GLY A 17 18.43 -6.27 -15.22
N GLY A 18 17.20 -5.98 -15.65
CA GLY A 18 16.58 -6.68 -16.77
C GLY A 18 17.31 -6.47 -18.11
N PRO A 19 17.05 -7.31 -19.14
CA PRO A 19 17.79 -7.31 -20.40
C PRO A 19 17.73 -5.99 -21.20
N SER A 20 16.72 -5.15 -20.95
CA SER A 20 16.59 -3.84 -21.59
C SER A 20 17.56 -2.78 -21.05
N GLY A 21 18.17 -3.02 -19.88
CA GLY A 21 18.99 -2.03 -19.18
C GLY A 21 18.20 -0.80 -18.67
N PHE A 22 16.87 -0.81 -18.76
CA PHE A 22 16.02 0.34 -18.39
C PHE A 22 16.10 0.68 -16.90
N LEU A 23 16.06 -0.33 -16.04
CA LEU A 23 16.15 -0.19 -14.60
C LEU A 23 17.46 -0.80 -14.08
N PRO A 24 18.60 -0.08 -14.17
CA PRO A 24 19.92 -0.66 -13.91
C PRO A 24 20.22 -0.86 -12.41
N ALA A 25 19.48 -0.19 -11.53
CA ALA A 25 19.67 -0.24 -10.08
C ALA A 25 18.33 -0.11 -9.34
N ASP A 26 18.34 -0.46 -8.05
CA ASP A 26 17.19 -0.28 -7.17
C ASP A 26 16.80 1.22 -7.09
N PRO A 27 15.57 1.61 -7.48
CA PRO A 27 15.08 2.98 -7.37
C PRO A 27 15.24 3.58 -5.97
N ILE A 28 15.02 2.80 -4.90
CA ILE A 28 15.10 3.28 -3.53
C ILE A 28 16.53 3.74 -3.22
N HIS A 29 17.52 2.99 -3.67
CA HIS A 29 18.93 3.35 -3.50
C HIS A 29 19.27 4.63 -4.27
N VAL A 30 18.90 4.70 -5.56
CA VAL A 30 19.17 5.86 -6.43
C VAL A 30 18.52 7.13 -5.89
N MET A 31 17.27 7.04 -5.42
CA MET A 31 16.57 8.18 -4.83
C MET A 31 17.25 8.65 -3.54
N ARG A 32 17.61 7.72 -2.65
CA ARG A 32 18.21 8.07 -1.35
C ARG A 32 19.62 8.65 -1.49
N SER A 33 20.37 8.25 -2.51
CA SER A 33 21.71 8.79 -2.80
C SER A 33 21.69 10.15 -3.52
N GLY A 34 20.51 10.66 -3.88
CA GLY A 34 20.36 11.93 -4.59
C GLY A 34 20.80 11.87 -6.05
N GLN A 35 20.97 10.67 -6.62
CA GLN A 35 21.28 10.45 -8.04
C GLN A 35 20.02 10.61 -8.92
N VAL A 36 19.22 11.63 -8.62
CA VAL A 36 17.98 11.97 -9.30
C VAL A 36 18.17 13.24 -10.14
N ARG A 37 17.25 13.49 -11.08
CA ARG A 37 17.26 14.74 -11.84
C ARG A 37 16.94 15.90 -10.91
N LYS A 38 17.75 16.95 -10.96
CA LYS A 38 17.64 18.10 -10.05
C LYS A 38 16.79 19.24 -10.61
N ASP A 39 16.50 19.24 -11.89
CA ASP A 39 15.82 20.32 -12.60
C ASP A 39 14.35 20.00 -12.91
N VAL A 40 13.72 19.14 -12.11
CA VAL A 40 12.34 18.67 -12.32
C VAL A 40 11.41 19.26 -11.26
N ARG A 41 10.38 19.98 -11.73
CA ARG A 41 9.21 20.36 -10.93
C ARG A 41 8.30 19.15 -10.78
N VAL A 42 7.88 18.87 -9.55
CA VAL A 42 6.98 17.75 -9.26
C VAL A 42 5.71 18.27 -8.61
N MET A 43 4.57 17.76 -9.07
CA MET A 43 3.30 17.83 -8.36
C MET A 43 2.78 16.40 -8.24
N ALA A 44 2.52 15.96 -7.01
CA ALA A 44 2.00 14.64 -6.74
C ALA A 44 0.99 14.71 -5.59
N GLY A 45 0.18 13.67 -5.45
CA GLY A 45 -0.86 13.62 -4.44
C GLY A 45 -1.60 12.30 -4.48
N ALA A 46 -2.55 12.16 -3.56
CA ALA A 46 -3.40 10.99 -3.43
C ALA A 46 -4.85 11.43 -3.23
N THR A 47 -5.79 10.51 -3.48
CA THR A 47 -7.19 10.74 -3.10
C THR A 47 -7.42 10.30 -1.66
N LYS A 48 -8.47 10.83 -1.02
CA LYS A 48 -8.85 10.46 0.34
C LYS A 48 -8.98 8.95 0.53
N HIS A 49 -9.60 8.26 -0.45
CA HIS A 49 -10.05 6.87 -0.34
C HIS A 49 -9.41 5.91 -1.36
N ASP A 50 -8.18 6.18 -1.81
CA ASP A 50 -7.43 5.33 -2.75
C ASP A 50 -7.35 3.85 -2.32
N GLY A 51 -7.36 3.57 -1.01
CA GLY A 51 -7.31 2.21 -0.48
C GLY A 51 -8.55 1.36 -0.76
N THR A 52 -9.70 1.98 -1.08
CA THR A 52 -10.95 1.25 -1.29
C THR A 52 -10.85 0.26 -2.45
N PHE A 53 -10.18 0.64 -3.53
CA PHE A 53 -9.92 -0.25 -4.66
C PHE A 53 -9.06 -1.46 -4.27
N MET A 54 -8.08 -1.29 -3.40
CA MET A 54 -7.22 -2.39 -2.97
C MET A 54 -7.94 -3.35 -2.01
N VAL A 55 -8.83 -2.81 -1.17
CA VAL A 55 -9.63 -3.61 -0.24
C VAL A 55 -10.63 -4.52 -0.96
N THR A 56 -11.07 -4.22 -2.19
CA THR A 56 -11.95 -5.15 -2.92
C THR A 56 -11.26 -6.49 -3.19
N GLY A 57 -9.98 -6.48 -3.56
CA GLY A 57 -9.21 -7.70 -3.77
C GLY A 57 -8.97 -8.49 -2.48
N LEU A 58 -8.69 -7.79 -1.38
CA LEU A 58 -8.62 -8.39 -0.04
C LEU A 58 -9.95 -9.05 0.33
N TYR A 59 -11.06 -8.33 0.13
CA TYR A 59 -12.40 -8.83 0.42
C TYR A 59 -12.71 -10.09 -0.39
N ASP A 60 -12.46 -10.10 -1.69
CA ASP A 60 -12.73 -11.25 -2.56
C ASP A 60 -11.95 -12.50 -2.12
N ILE A 61 -10.69 -12.33 -1.72
CA ILE A 61 -9.85 -13.42 -1.22
C ILE A 61 -10.34 -13.94 0.14
N LEU A 62 -10.60 -13.05 1.09
CA LEU A 62 -11.13 -13.44 2.40
C LEU A 62 -12.51 -14.09 2.28
N ALA A 63 -13.35 -13.62 1.35
CA ALA A 63 -14.67 -14.20 1.10
C ALA A 63 -14.56 -15.60 0.50
N ALA A 64 -13.68 -15.80 -0.47
CA ALA A 64 -13.41 -17.10 -1.08
C ALA A 64 -12.83 -18.12 -0.08
N MET A 65 -12.11 -17.64 0.94
CA MET A 65 -11.58 -18.46 2.04
C MET A 65 -12.56 -18.61 3.21
N GLU A 66 -13.77 -18.06 3.12
CA GLU A 66 -14.78 -18.04 4.19
C GLU A 66 -14.32 -17.34 5.49
N LEU A 67 -13.33 -16.43 5.39
CA LEU A 67 -12.74 -15.73 6.53
C LEU A 67 -13.44 -14.42 6.89
N ILE A 68 -14.19 -13.79 5.97
CA ILE A 68 -14.86 -12.50 6.21
C ILE A 68 -15.76 -12.52 7.46
N ASN A 69 -16.46 -13.63 7.69
CA ASN A 69 -17.37 -13.79 8.83
C ASN A 69 -16.71 -14.47 10.04
N SER A 70 -15.42 -14.83 9.94
CA SER A 70 -14.68 -15.44 11.03
C SER A 70 -14.28 -14.36 12.04
N LYS A 71 -15.03 -14.28 13.15
CA LYS A 71 -14.70 -13.37 14.25
C LYS A 71 -13.24 -13.55 14.69
N GLN A 72 -12.81 -14.79 14.90
CA GLN A 72 -11.45 -15.08 15.34
C GLN A 72 -10.40 -14.56 14.36
N SER A 73 -10.56 -14.83 13.05
CA SER A 73 -9.61 -14.35 12.05
C SER A 73 -9.59 -12.82 11.98
N ASN A 74 -10.76 -12.17 12.04
CA ASN A 74 -10.86 -10.72 12.04
C ASN A 74 -10.22 -10.06 13.27
N GLN A 75 -10.24 -10.73 14.42
CA GLN A 75 -9.67 -10.21 15.66
C GLN A 75 -8.14 -10.32 15.70
N TYR A 76 -7.59 -11.42 15.21
CA TYR A 76 -6.20 -11.76 15.46
C TYR A 76 -5.32 -11.71 14.21
N ASP A 77 -5.88 -11.96 13.02
CA ASP A 77 -5.09 -12.22 11.81
C ASP A 77 -5.33 -11.18 10.69
N LEU A 78 -6.44 -10.43 10.73
CA LEU A 78 -6.85 -9.59 9.59
C LEU A 78 -5.83 -8.51 9.24
N ILE A 79 -5.25 -7.83 10.22
CA ILE A 79 -4.30 -6.73 9.99
C ILE A 79 -3.00 -7.27 9.40
N ASP A 80 -2.46 -8.35 9.97
CA ASP A 80 -1.28 -9.03 9.42
C ASP A 80 -1.54 -9.60 8.02
N THR A 81 -2.75 -10.13 7.78
CA THR A 81 -3.16 -10.62 6.47
C THR A 81 -3.21 -9.49 5.45
N ALA A 82 -3.82 -8.35 5.81
CA ALA A 82 -3.86 -7.16 4.97
C ALA A 82 -2.46 -6.66 4.64
N ASN A 83 -1.58 -6.54 5.64
CA ASN A 83 -0.20 -6.11 5.47
C ASN A 83 0.57 -7.00 4.48
N ARG A 84 0.50 -8.33 4.66
CA ARG A 84 1.15 -9.28 3.76
C ARG A 84 0.59 -9.21 2.35
N MET A 85 -0.74 -9.11 2.20
CA MET A 85 -1.37 -9.00 0.90
C MET A 85 -1.00 -7.72 0.16
N PHE A 86 -0.74 -6.63 0.88
CA PHE A 86 -0.26 -5.38 0.31
C PHE A 86 1.27 -5.30 0.19
N GLY A 87 1.97 -6.42 0.43
CA GLY A 87 3.40 -6.56 0.15
C GLY A 87 4.32 -6.16 1.30
N ILE A 88 3.81 -6.04 2.53
CA ILE A 88 4.64 -5.89 3.72
C ILE A 88 5.11 -7.26 4.20
N ASP A 89 6.43 -7.40 4.28
CA ASP A 89 7.11 -8.55 4.87
C ASP A 89 7.84 -8.11 6.14
N GLU A 90 7.06 -7.97 7.21
CA GLU A 90 7.51 -7.52 8.54
C GLU A 90 7.13 -8.62 9.56
N HIS A 91 8.01 -8.92 10.51
CA HIS A 91 7.87 -10.07 11.43
C HIS A 91 7.98 -9.73 12.92
N SER A 92 8.38 -8.51 13.26
CA SER A 92 8.44 -8.05 14.64
C SER A 92 7.06 -7.72 15.22
N GLY A 93 6.06 -7.49 14.37
CA GLY A 93 4.72 -7.06 14.78
C GLY A 93 4.65 -5.58 15.15
N ALA A 94 5.74 -4.83 15.01
CA ALA A 94 5.78 -3.42 15.36
C ALA A 94 4.86 -2.58 14.46
N LEU A 95 4.80 -2.91 13.16
CA LEU A 95 3.91 -2.20 12.23
C LEU A 95 2.44 -2.47 12.58
N ALA A 96 2.07 -3.75 12.70
CA ALA A 96 0.71 -4.14 13.04
C ALA A 96 0.28 -3.54 14.39
N GLY A 97 1.16 -3.53 15.40
CA GLY A 97 0.90 -2.88 16.68
C GLY A 97 0.62 -1.38 16.54
N TYR A 98 1.42 -0.67 15.74
CA TYR A 98 1.21 0.75 15.47
C TYR A 98 -0.10 1.02 14.71
N GLU A 99 -0.44 0.18 13.73
CA GLU A 99 -1.69 0.27 12.97
C GLU A 99 -2.91 0.02 13.85
N ILE A 100 -2.85 -1.01 14.71
CA ILE A 100 -3.87 -1.33 15.70
C ILE A 100 -4.13 -0.13 16.60
N GLU A 101 -3.07 0.45 17.17
CA GLU A 101 -3.17 1.60 18.07
C GLU A 101 -3.71 2.85 17.36
N SER A 102 -3.31 3.06 16.10
CA SER A 102 -3.60 4.31 15.38
C SER A 102 -4.97 4.33 14.69
N LEU A 103 -5.48 3.17 14.27
CA LEU A 103 -6.61 3.10 13.33
C LEU A 103 -7.86 2.45 13.91
N PHE A 104 -7.76 1.78 15.05
CA PHE A 104 -8.85 1.00 15.60
C PHE A 104 -9.11 1.30 17.07
N THR A 105 -10.38 1.27 17.45
CA THR A 105 -10.79 1.27 18.85
C THR A 105 -10.82 -0.16 19.40
N GLU A 106 -10.64 -0.30 20.72
CA GLU A 106 -10.76 -1.58 21.42
C GLU A 106 -12.09 -2.28 21.10
N GLN A 107 -13.21 -1.55 21.09
CA GLN A 107 -14.52 -2.09 20.77
C GLN A 107 -14.60 -2.65 19.33
N GLN A 108 -14.00 -1.98 18.35
CA GLN A 108 -13.97 -2.48 16.97
C GLN A 108 -13.17 -3.79 16.89
N LEU A 109 -12.02 -3.84 17.56
CA LEU A 109 -11.18 -5.05 17.61
C LEU A 109 -11.91 -6.20 18.31
N GLU A 110 -12.53 -5.96 19.47
CA GLU A 110 -13.30 -6.97 20.21
C GLU A 110 -14.54 -7.48 19.45
N SER A 111 -15.10 -6.66 18.55
CA SER A 111 -16.25 -7.06 17.74
C SER A 111 -15.89 -8.19 16.77
N GLY A 112 -14.66 -8.20 16.24
CA GLY A 112 -14.24 -9.04 15.12
C GLY A 112 -15.14 -8.93 13.89
N ASN A 113 -15.87 -7.81 13.76
CA ASN A 113 -16.76 -7.56 12.64
C ASN A 113 -15.97 -6.86 11.52
N PHE A 114 -15.80 -7.54 10.38
CA PHE A 114 -15.05 -7.02 9.25
C PHE A 114 -15.54 -5.63 8.79
N THR A 115 -16.86 -5.41 8.75
CA THR A 115 -17.42 -4.11 8.35
C THR A 115 -17.03 -2.99 9.30
N GLN A 116 -16.94 -3.26 10.60
CA GLN A 116 -16.50 -2.26 11.59
C GLN A 116 -15.00 -1.95 11.50
N LEU A 117 -14.20 -2.91 11.02
CA LEU A 117 -12.75 -2.77 10.80
C LEU A 117 -12.42 -2.16 9.43
N MET A 118 -13.38 -2.14 8.50
CA MET A 118 -13.16 -1.80 7.10
C MET A 118 -12.53 -0.42 6.87
N ALA A 119 -12.90 0.60 7.65
CA ALA A 119 -12.33 1.94 7.51
C ALA A 119 -10.81 1.93 7.79
N GLY A 120 -10.37 1.29 8.87
CA GLY A 120 -8.95 1.15 9.20
C GLY A 120 -8.20 0.32 8.17
N VAL A 121 -8.81 -0.76 7.67
CA VAL A 121 -8.22 -1.59 6.59
C VAL A 121 -8.07 -0.80 5.28
N ILE A 122 -9.01 0.08 4.94
CA ILE A 122 -8.91 1.00 3.80
C ILE A 122 -7.72 1.96 3.99
N ASP A 123 -7.52 2.48 5.19
CA ASP A 123 -6.39 3.38 5.48
C ASP A 123 -5.05 2.65 5.44
N ILE A 124 -4.95 1.42 5.95
CA ILE A 124 -3.78 0.54 5.79
C ILE A 124 -3.46 0.35 4.30
N ALA A 125 -4.45 -0.10 3.52
CA ALA A 125 -4.29 -0.36 2.09
C ALA A 125 -3.85 0.89 1.32
N GLY A 126 -4.53 2.01 1.54
CA GLY A 126 -4.21 3.28 0.89
C GLY A 126 -2.82 3.80 1.28
N THR A 127 -2.41 3.58 2.54
CA THR A 127 -1.10 4.01 3.03
C THR A 127 0.03 3.18 2.44
N ILE A 128 -0.04 1.86 2.54
CA ILE A 128 1.01 0.94 2.08
C ILE A 128 1.22 1.07 0.57
N VAL A 129 0.11 1.05 -0.19
CA VAL A 129 0.19 0.92 -1.65
C VAL A 129 0.48 2.25 -2.33
N ILE A 130 -0.06 3.37 -1.82
CA ILE A 130 -0.05 4.66 -2.55
C ILE A 130 0.51 5.81 -1.69
N LYS A 131 -0.13 6.14 -0.56
CA LYS A 131 0.14 7.41 0.13
C LYS A 131 1.57 7.48 0.66
N ALA A 132 2.11 6.39 1.21
CA ALA A 132 3.46 6.37 1.77
C ALA A 132 4.55 6.50 0.70
N SER A 133 4.38 5.86 -0.47
CA SER A 133 5.33 5.96 -1.58
C SER A 133 5.28 7.35 -2.23
N VAL A 134 4.09 7.90 -2.47
CA VAL A 134 3.91 9.28 -2.98
C VAL A 134 4.57 10.30 -2.05
N LEU A 135 4.31 10.22 -0.74
CA LEU A 135 4.91 11.13 0.23
C LEU A 135 6.44 11.02 0.22
N ARG A 136 6.97 9.80 0.17
CA ARG A 136 8.42 9.55 0.11
C ARG A 136 9.05 10.15 -1.15
N ASP A 137 8.40 10.00 -2.31
CA ASP A 137 8.91 10.53 -3.58
C ASP A 137 8.91 12.06 -3.59
N VAL A 138 7.83 12.67 -3.08
CA VAL A 138 7.74 14.13 -2.87
C VAL A 138 8.83 14.62 -1.93
N GLN A 139 9.06 13.94 -0.81
CA GLN A 139 10.11 14.29 0.15
C GLN A 139 11.51 14.16 -0.48
N ASN A 140 11.76 13.12 -1.26
CA ASN A 140 13.02 12.95 -1.98
C ASN A 140 13.23 14.04 -3.03
N ASN A 141 12.20 14.39 -3.79
CA ASN A 141 12.30 15.49 -4.76
C ASN A 141 12.55 16.83 -4.06
N ALA A 142 11.81 17.14 -3.00
CA ALA A 142 12.01 18.35 -2.21
C ALA A 142 13.40 18.43 -1.56
N ARG A 143 14.02 17.28 -1.27
CA ARG A 143 15.36 17.21 -0.69
C ARG A 143 16.48 17.45 -1.70
N TYR A 144 16.33 16.99 -2.94
CA TYR A 144 17.42 16.93 -3.92
C TYR A 144 17.23 17.79 -5.18
N SER A 145 15.99 18.19 -5.49
CA SER A 145 15.67 19.07 -6.62
C SER A 145 16.01 20.53 -6.30
N GLU A 146 16.39 21.26 -7.33
CA GLU A 146 16.56 22.72 -7.33
C GLU A 146 15.24 23.43 -7.73
N LYS A 147 14.18 22.65 -7.99
CA LYS A 147 12.86 23.12 -8.41
C LYS A 147 11.79 22.84 -7.36
N GLU A 148 10.67 23.53 -7.53
CA GLU A 148 9.52 23.48 -6.63
C GLU A 148 8.83 22.10 -6.63
N THR A 149 8.37 21.69 -5.45
CA THR A 149 7.62 20.46 -5.25
C THR A 149 6.28 20.79 -4.61
N TYR A 150 5.20 20.24 -5.14
CA TYR A 150 3.84 20.46 -4.67
C TYR A 150 3.21 19.12 -4.29
N LEU A 151 2.58 19.07 -3.11
CA LEU A 151 1.81 17.94 -2.63
C LEU A 151 0.33 18.33 -2.55
N TYR A 152 -0.57 17.52 -3.09
CA TYR A 152 -2.01 17.73 -2.98
C TYR A 152 -2.72 16.52 -2.34
N SER A 153 -3.91 16.78 -1.81
CA SER A 153 -4.91 15.75 -1.48
C SER A 153 -6.18 16.06 -2.26
N PHE A 154 -6.78 15.04 -2.88
CA PHE A 154 -8.07 15.17 -3.55
C PHE A 154 -9.16 14.48 -2.72
N ASP A 155 -9.95 15.31 -2.05
CA ASP A 155 -10.93 14.85 -1.05
C ASP A 155 -12.38 15.04 -1.50
N TYR A 156 -12.59 15.65 -2.67
CA TYR A 156 -13.93 15.86 -3.21
C TYR A 156 -14.58 14.53 -3.60
N GLN A 157 -15.76 14.27 -3.04
CA GLN A 157 -16.61 13.14 -3.37
C GLN A 157 -17.77 13.63 -4.24
N GLY A 158 -17.99 12.99 -5.40
CA GLY A 158 -19.12 13.34 -6.27
C GLY A 158 -20.46 13.02 -5.63
N GLU A 159 -21.44 13.92 -5.75
CA GLU A 159 -22.77 13.80 -5.15
C GLU A 159 -23.87 13.36 -6.13
N HIS A 160 -23.54 13.03 -7.38
CA HIS A 160 -24.51 12.78 -8.47
C HIS A 160 -24.10 11.63 -9.38
#